data_AF-A0A2E3C1S9-F1
#
_entry.id   AF-A0A2E3C1S9-F1
#
_cell.length_a   1.000
_cell.length_b   1.000
_cell.length_c   1.000
_cell.angle_alpha   90.00
_cell.angle_beta   90.00
_cell.angle_gamma   90.00
#
_symmetry.space_group_name_H-M   'P 1'
#
loop_
_entity.id
_entity.type
_entity.pdbx_description
1 polymer ?
#
loop_
_entity_poly.entity_id
_entity_poly.type
_entity_poly.pdbx_seq_one_letter_code
_entity_poly.pdbx_strand_id
1 'polypeptide(L)' 'MHTERLKKQIFFRSRRGLKETDMIFTRFLKNGLDDYSEKQLEDIAALMELPDQTLLGWFVDGKPVPAEYQATYQMVKEAQ' A
#
# COMPACT_ATOMS: atom_id res chain seq x y z
N MET A 1 10.65 5.19 17.54
CA MET A 1 9.63 4.14 17.30
C MET A 1 8.49 4.69 16.44
N HIS A 2 8.76 5.25 15.25
CA HIS A 2 7.72 5.77 14.35
C HIS A 2 7.27 4.71 13.32
N THR A 3 8.18 3.85 12.89
CA THR A 3 7.93 2.71 11.99
C THR A 3 6.83 1.77 12.47
N GLU A 4 6.77 1.42 13.77
CA GLU A 4 5.75 0.52 14.32
C GLU A 4 4.32 1.08 14.24
N ARG A 5 4.16 2.39 14.41
CA ARG A 5 2.86 3.07 14.29
C ARG A 5 2.37 3.03 12.85
N LEU A 6 3.27 3.27 11.90
CA LEU A 6 2.97 3.22 10.46
C LEU A 6 2.58 1.82 10.04
N LYS A 7 3.34 0.79 10.44
CA LYS A 7 3.01 -0.63 10.19
C LYS A 7 1.61 -0.97 10.71
N LYS A 8 1.26 -0.55 11.93
CA LYS A 8 -0.09 -0.74 12.48
C LYS A 8 -1.17 -0.01 11.67
N GLN A 9 -0.93 1.24 11.25
CA GLN A 9 -1.87 1.99 10.41
C GLN A 9 -2.10 1.28 9.07
N ILE A 10 -1.03 0.87 8.40
CA ILE A 10 -1.10 0.15 7.12
C ILE A 10 -1.87 -1.16 7.30
N PHE A 11 -1.55 -1.94 8.33
CA PHE A 11 -2.24 -3.20 8.63
C PHE A 11 -3.75 -2.99 8.87
N PHE A 12 -4.12 -1.95 9.63
CA PHE A 12 -5.52 -1.64 9.88
C PHE A 12 -6.25 -1.19 8.60
N ARG A 13 -5.61 -0.34 7.78
CA ARG A 13 -6.18 0.17 6.52
C ARG A 13 -6.15 -0.84 5.37
N SER A 14 -5.36 -1.91 5.49
CA SER A 14 -5.33 -3.02 4.53
C SER A 14 -6.61 -3.87 4.60
N ARG A 15 -7.28 -3.90 5.75
CA ARG A 15 -8.53 -4.65 5.95
C ARG A 15 -9.69 -3.85 5.36
N ARG A 16 -9.91 -3.98 4.06
CA ARG A 16 -10.95 -3.26 3.33
C ARG A 16 -12.10 -4.20 2.97
N GLY A 17 -13.28 -3.61 2.70
CA GLY A 17 -14.48 -4.38 2.37
C GLY A 17 -14.43 -5.11 1.02
N LEU A 18 -13.49 -4.74 0.15
CA LEU A 18 -13.31 -5.33 -1.17
C LEU A 18 -12.23 -6.42 -1.14
N LYS A 19 -12.62 -7.64 -1.52
CA LYS A 19 -11.74 -8.82 -1.54
C LYS A 19 -10.50 -8.63 -2.39
N GLU A 20 -10.61 -7.95 -3.53
CA GLU A 20 -9.49 -7.73 -4.44
C GLU A 20 -8.43 -6.84 -3.82
N THR A 21 -8.85 -5.69 -3.26
CA THR A 21 -7.97 -4.76 -2.55
C THR A 21 -7.32 -5.44 -1.34
N ASP A 22 -8.11 -6.18 -0.55
CA ASP A 22 -7.62 -6.92 0.60
C ASP A 22 -6.56 -7.97 0.22
N MET A 23 -6.74 -8.68 -0.89
CA MET A 23 -5.79 -9.69 -1.36
C MET A 23 -4.44 -9.09 -1.78
N ILE A 24 -4.48 -7.98 -2.52
CA ILE A 24 -3.27 -7.24 -2.95
C ILE A 24 -2.47 -6.81 -1.71
N PHE A 25 -3.12 -6.12 -0.77
CA PHE A 25 -2.44 -5.61 0.41
C PHE A 25 -2.06 -6.70 1.41
N THR A 26 -2.83 -7.78 1.54
CA THR A 26 -2.47 -8.92 2.38
C THR A 26 -1.20 -9.60 1.88
N ARG A 27 -1.03 -9.74 0.55
CA ARG A 27 0.19 -10.30 -0.03
C ARG A 27 1.39 -9.39 0.20
N PHE A 28 1.20 -8.09 -0.02
CA PHE A 28 2.19 -7.08 0.27
C PHE A 28 2.64 -7.11 1.75
N LEU A 29 1.68 -7.15 2.69
CA LEU A 29 1.97 -7.27 4.12
C LEU A 29 2.70 -8.57 4.48
N LYS A 30 2.39 -9.68 3.78
CA LYS A 30 3.09 -10.96 3.96
C LYS A 30 4.54 -10.92 3.48
N ASN A 31 4.85 -10.16 2.42
CA ASN A 31 6.22 -9.94 1.98
C ASN A 31 7.04 -9.07 2.95
N GLY A 32 6.38 -8.49 3.96
CA GLY A 32 7.01 -7.92 5.14
C GLY A 32 7.33 -6.45 4.97
N LEU A 33 6.77 -5.63 5.86
CA LEU A 33 7.10 -4.21 5.98
C LEU A 33 8.44 -3.96 6.71
N ASP A 34 9.22 -5.02 6.99
CA ASP A 34 10.37 -4.94 7.87
C ASP A 34 11.63 -4.40 7.17
N ASP A 35 11.75 -4.66 5.87
CA ASP A 35 12.85 -4.15 5.04
C ASP A 35 12.64 -2.68 4.63
N TYR A 36 11.42 -2.16 4.82
CA TYR A 36 11.06 -0.81 4.40
C TYR A 36 11.57 0.25 5.40
N SER A 37 12.19 1.29 4.86
CA SER A 37 12.61 2.46 5.63
C SER A 37 11.41 3.28 6.14
N GLU A 38 11.61 4.07 7.20
CA GLU A 38 10.55 4.92 7.79
C GLU A 38 9.82 5.77 6.75
N LYS A 39 10.57 6.46 5.89
CA LYS A 39 10.01 7.27 4.80
C LYS A 39 9.15 6.47 3.82
N GLN A 40 9.53 5.21 3.55
CA GLN A 40 8.75 4.33 2.66
C GLN A 40 7.45 3.91 3.35
N LEU A 41 7.51 3.58 4.65
CA LEU A 41 6.32 3.28 5.45
C LEU A 41 5.37 4.48 5.53
N GLU A 42 5.89 5.71 5.62
CA GLU A 42 5.07 6.92 5.57
C GLU A 42 4.37 7.06 4.22
N ASP A 43 5.08 6.82 3.11
CA ASP A 43 4.50 6.91 1.78
C ASP A 43 3.45 5.83 1.53
N ILE A 44 3.70 4.60 1.96
CA ILE A 44 2.72 3.51 1.94
C ILE A 44 1.50 3.88 2.80
N ALA A 45 1.71 4.46 3.98
CA ALA A 45 0.61 4.90 4.83
C ALA A 45 -0.23 6.01 4.17
N ALA A 46 0.42 6.94 3.46
CA ALA A 46 -0.23 7.99 2.67
C ALA A 46 -1.04 7.40 1.49
N LEU A 47 -0.45 6.44 0.77
CA LEU A 47 -1.13 5.71 -0.31
C LEU A 47 -2.35 4.93 0.21
N MET A 48 -2.25 4.36 1.42
CA MET A 48 -3.36 3.70 2.10
C MET A 48 -4.47 4.66 2.56
N GLU A 49 -4.31 5.97 2.43
CA GLU A 49 -5.39 6.93 2.63
C GLU A 49 -6.32 7.08 1.43
N LEU A 50 -5.88 6.60 0.28
CA LEU A 50 -6.65 6.69 -0.95
C LEU A 50 -7.85 5.73 -0.91
N PRO A 51 -8.96 6.10 -1.57
CA PRO A 51 -10.14 5.25 -1.65
C PRO A 51 -9.87 4.00 -2.49
N ASP A 52 -10.54 2.91 -2.13
CA ASP A 52 -10.39 1.59 -2.77
C ASP A 52 -10.49 1.64 -4.29
N GLN A 53 -11.44 2.41 -4.81
CA GLN A 53 -11.66 2.57 -6.25
C GLN A 53 -10.44 3.14 -6.97
N THR A 54 -9.67 4.01 -6.31
CA THR A 54 -8.44 4.57 -6.88
C THR A 54 -7.34 3.53 -6.90
N LEU A 55 -7.16 2.82 -5.78
CA LEU A 55 -6.15 1.76 -5.66
C LEU A 55 -6.41 0.61 -6.63
N LEU A 56 -7.65 0.10 -6.68
CA LEU A 56 -8.06 -0.88 -7.67
C LEU A 56 -7.86 -0.36 -9.09
N GLY A 57 -8.18 0.92 -9.33
CA GLY A 57 -7.90 1.56 -10.61
C GLY A 57 -6.43 1.44 -11.03
N TRP A 58 -5.48 1.56 -10.11
CA TRP A 58 -4.05 1.50 -10.39
C TRP A 58 -3.50 0.08 -10.50
N PHE A 59 -3.93 -0.81 -9.60
CA PHE A 59 -3.41 -2.19 -9.53
C PHE A 59 -4.16 -3.16 -10.45
N VAL A 60 -5.46 -2.95 -10.68
CA VAL A 60 -6.34 -3.83 -11.46
C VAL A 60 -6.62 -3.24 -12.83
N ASP A 61 -7.12 -2.00 -12.92
CA ASP A 61 -7.45 -1.37 -14.21
C ASP A 61 -6.23 -0.79 -14.95
N GLY A 62 -5.05 -0.73 -14.30
CA GLY A 62 -3.83 -0.18 -14.90
C GLY A 62 -3.92 1.33 -15.21
N LYS A 63 -4.77 2.07 -14.48
CA LYS A 63 -4.90 3.52 -14.62
C LYS A 63 -3.57 4.21 -14.31
N PRO A 64 -3.32 5.38 -14.93
CA PRO A 64 -2.11 6.15 -14.68
C PRO A 64 -2.03 6.57 -13.21
N VAL A 65 -0.92 6.20 -12.58
CA VAL A 65 -0.59 6.58 -11.21
C VAL A 65 0.06 7.97 -11.24
N PRO A 66 -0.39 8.92 -10.41
CA PRO A 66 0.26 10.22 -10.29
C PRO A 66 1.74 10.09 -9.91
N ALA A 67 2.58 11.01 -10.38
CA ALA A 67 4.03 10.96 -10.15
C ALA A 67 4.39 10.93 -8.66
N GLU A 68 3.58 11.54 -7.79
CA GLU A 68 3.76 11.54 -6.34
C GLU A 68 3.66 10.13 -5.72
N TYR A 69 2.80 9.26 -6.26
CA TYR A 69 2.58 7.89 -5.77
C TYR A 69 3.29 6.83 -6.60
N GLN A 70 3.94 7.23 -7.69
CA GLN A 70 4.51 6.29 -8.64
C GLN A 70 5.62 5.45 -8.02
N ALA A 71 6.46 6.04 -7.17
CA ALA A 71 7.51 5.32 -6.44
C ALA A 71 6.91 4.23 -5.54
N THR A 72 5.90 4.57 -4.75
CA THR A 72 5.25 3.65 -3.80
C THR A 72 4.42 2.59 -4.48
N TYR A 73 3.76 2.95 -5.58
CA TYR A 73 3.09 1.98 -6.44
C TYR A 73 4.07 0.94 -6.98
N GLN A 74 5.26 1.35 -7.46
CA GLN A 74 6.28 0.40 -7.91
C GLN A 74 6.72 -0.51 -6.77
N MET A 75 6.97 0.03 -5.57
CA MET A 75 7.33 -0.78 -4.40
C MET A 75 6.27 -1.84 -4.06
N VAL A 76 5.00 -1.45 -4.00
CA VAL A 76 3.91 -2.40 -3.71
C VAL A 76 3.79 -3.45 -4.82
N LYS A 77 4.00 -3.05 -6.07
CA LYS A 77 3.96 -3.94 -7.24
C LYS A 77 5.13 -4.94 -7.24
N GLU A 78 6.34 -4.52 -6.87
CA GLU A 78 7.50 -5.39 -6.75
C GLU A 78 7.34 -6.40 -5.60
N ALA A 79 6.64 -6.01 -4.54
CA ALA A 79 6.31 -6.86 -3.40
C ALA A 79 5.00 -7.65 -3.56
N GLN A 80 4.45 -7.78 -4.78
CA GLN A 80 3.27 -8.62 -5.07
C GLN A 80 3.66 -9.94 -5.73
#